data_AF-A0A9J6H3P2-F1
#
_entry.id   AF-A0A9J6H3P2-F1
#
_cell.length_a   1.000
_cell.length_b   1.000
_cell.length_c   1.000
_cell.angle_alpha   90.00
_cell.angle_beta   90.00
_cell.angle_gamma   90.00
#
_symmetry.space_group_name_H-M   'P 1'
#
loop_
_entity.id
_entity.type
_entity.pdbx_description
1 polymer ?
#
loop_
_entity_poly.entity_id
_entity_poly.type
_entity_poly.pdbx_seq_one_letter_code
_entity_poly.pdbx_strand_id
1 'polypeptide(L)'
;MDAIETSVFFFFFNLSADVPASGVYFASYEWLQRVLTPEGKSRSDLSVKVTLFAGGMAGIFNWMVAIPPDVLKSRLQTAPEGKYPNGIRDVFRELIKHEGVRALYKGAAPVMLRAFPANAACFMGYEVAMKFLNWLAPNL
;
A
#
# COMPACT_ATOMS: atom_id res chain seq x y z
N MET A 1 -11.31 -24.42 -16.94
CA MET A 1 -10.63 -23.99 -15.71
C MET A 1 -11.72 -23.49 -14.82
N ASP A 2 -12.03 -24.23 -13.77
CA ASP A 2 -13.22 -23.96 -12.97
C ASP A 2 -13.05 -22.68 -12.16
N ALA A 3 -14.16 -22.03 -11.79
CA ALA A 3 -14.14 -20.79 -10.99
C ALA A 3 -13.33 -20.96 -9.69
N ILE A 4 -13.29 -22.17 -9.13
CA ILE A 4 -12.53 -22.54 -7.94
C ILE A 4 -11.01 -22.50 -8.19
N GLU A 5 -10.52 -23.09 -9.28
CA GLU A 5 -9.09 -23.05 -9.63
C GLU A 5 -8.61 -21.62 -9.85
N THR A 6 -9.46 -20.80 -10.47
CA THR A 6 -9.17 -19.40 -10.75
C THR A 6 -9.08 -18.59 -9.43
N SER A 7 -10.01 -18.81 -8.49
CA SER A 7 -9.98 -18.20 -7.16
C SER A 7 -8.77 -18.64 -6.33
N VAL A 8 -8.40 -19.93 -6.38
CA VAL A 8 -7.24 -20.48 -5.66
C VAL A 8 -5.93 -19.94 -6.24
N PHE A 9 -5.79 -19.90 -7.56
CA PHE A 9 -4.64 -19.28 -8.23
C PHE A 9 -4.49 -17.80 -7.84
N PHE A 10 -5.60 -17.06 -7.82
CA PHE A 10 -5.58 -15.67 -7.39
C PHE A 10 -5.23 -15.50 -5.91
N PHE A 11 -5.65 -16.42 -5.04
CA PHE A 11 -5.28 -16.40 -3.63
C PHE A 11 -3.76 -16.55 -3.45
N PHE A 12 -3.14 -17.55 -4.08
CA PHE A 12 -1.68 -17.74 -4.04
C PHE A 12 -0.92 -16.57 -4.67
N PHE A 13 -1.46 -15.99 -5.75
CA PHE A 13 -0.86 -14.83 -6.38
C PHE A 13 -0.90 -13.58 -5.47
N ASN A 14 -2.02 -13.33 -4.80
CA ASN A 14 -2.14 -12.24 -3.82
C ASN A 14 -1.13 -12.46 -2.69
N LEU A 15 -1.06 -13.67 -2.14
CA LEU A 15 -0.07 -14.01 -1.12
C LEU A 15 1.37 -13.74 -1.59
N SER A 16 1.70 -14.10 -2.83
CA SER A 16 3.02 -13.87 -3.41
C SER A 16 3.34 -12.39 -3.66
N ALA A 17 2.33 -11.54 -3.84
CA ALA A 17 2.49 -10.09 -3.99
C ALA A 17 2.48 -9.36 -2.64
N ASP A 18 1.73 -9.88 -1.67
CA ASP A 18 1.61 -9.35 -0.30
C ASP A 18 2.89 -9.52 0.49
N VAL A 19 3.66 -10.60 0.25
CA VAL A 19 4.95 -10.83 0.93
C VAL A 19 5.99 -9.74 0.56
N PRO A 20 6.25 -9.45 -0.73
CA PRO A 20 7.06 -8.31 -1.14
C PRO A 20 6.51 -6.96 -0.66
N ALA A 21 5.19 -6.77 -0.73
CA ALA A 21 4.55 -5.52 -0.30
C ALA A 21 4.78 -5.28 1.20
N SER A 22 4.59 -6.30 2.02
CA SER A 22 4.89 -6.28 3.46
C SER A 22 6.37 -6.02 3.72
N GLY A 23 7.27 -6.63 2.93
CA GLY A 23 8.71 -6.37 3.01
C GLY A 23 9.06 -4.91 2.69
N VAL A 24 8.47 -4.33 1.65
CA VAL A 24 8.62 -2.91 1.30
C VAL A 24 8.02 -2.01 2.36
N TYR A 25 6.88 -2.38 2.94
CA TYR A 25 6.27 -1.64 4.06
C TYR A 25 7.22 -1.58 5.25
N PHE A 26 7.72 -2.72 5.74
CA PHE A 26 8.65 -2.76 6.87
C PHE A 26 9.99 -2.08 6.55
N ALA A 27 10.54 -2.30 5.34
CA ALA A 27 11.78 -1.66 4.93
C ALA A 27 11.64 -0.14 4.80
N SER A 28 10.54 0.34 4.21
CA SER A 28 10.26 1.77 4.09
C SER A 28 10.02 2.39 5.46
N TYR A 29 9.29 1.71 6.34
CA TYR A 29 9.04 2.14 7.70
C TYR A 29 10.35 2.22 8.51
N GLU A 30 11.20 1.19 8.46
CA GLU A 30 12.51 1.21 9.10
C GLU A 30 13.42 2.31 8.53
N TRP A 31 13.43 2.49 7.21
CA TRP A 31 14.24 3.51 6.56
C TRP A 31 13.79 4.92 6.95
N LEU A 32 12.48 5.19 6.93
CA LEU A 32 11.90 6.45 7.39
C LEU A 32 12.19 6.69 8.87
N GLN A 33 12.05 5.67 9.73
CA GLN A 33 12.44 5.81 11.13
C GLN A 33 13.92 6.15 11.29
N ARG A 34 14.83 5.49 10.55
CA ARG A 34 16.28 5.78 10.62
C ARG A 34 16.62 7.18 10.15
N VAL A 35 15.99 7.67 9.08
CA VAL A 35 16.20 9.03 8.57
C VAL A 35 15.62 10.09 9.51
N LEU A 36 14.49 9.79 10.15
CA LEU A 36 13.78 10.74 11.01
C LEU A 36 14.21 10.67 12.48
N THR A 37 15.08 9.73 12.87
CA THR A 37 15.68 9.66 14.21
C THR A 37 16.97 10.49 14.23
N PRO A 38 17.03 11.61 14.97
CA PRO A 38 18.27 12.37 15.15
C PRO A 38 19.31 11.54 15.92
N GLU A 39 20.60 11.71 15.59
CA GLU A 39 21.70 11.03 16.29
C GLU A 39 21.62 11.26 17.81
N GLY A 40 21.46 10.17 18.58
CA GLY A 40 21.47 10.19 20.05
C GLY A 40 20.14 9.98 20.77
N LYS A 41 19.01 9.74 20.08
CA LYS A 41 17.72 9.40 20.72
C LYS A 41 17.24 7.98 20.41
N SER A 42 16.64 7.31 21.41
CA SER A 42 16.10 5.95 21.30
C SER A 42 14.82 5.92 20.44
N ARG A 43 14.48 4.78 19.82
CA ARG A 43 13.22 4.56 19.06
C ARG A 43 11.95 4.91 19.87
N SER A 44 12.04 4.90 21.20
CA SER A 44 10.96 5.28 22.13
C SER A 44 10.79 6.80 22.34
N ASP A 45 11.78 7.61 21.94
CA ASP A 45 11.78 9.09 22.06
C ASP A 45 11.37 9.80 20.77
N LEU A 46 11.10 9.04 19.70
CA LEU A 46 10.56 9.59 18.47
C LEU A 46 9.17 10.17 18.76
N SER A 47 9.01 11.47 18.48
CA SER A 47 7.72 12.13 18.59
C SER A 47 6.67 11.31 17.86
N VAL A 48 5.56 11.00 18.51
CA VAL A 48 4.53 10.12 17.93
C VAL A 48 4.01 10.65 16.57
N LYS A 49 4.11 11.98 16.32
CA LYS A 49 3.93 12.63 15.00
C LYS A 49 4.79 12.00 13.90
N VAL A 50 6.07 11.80 14.19
CA VAL A 50 7.09 11.30 13.26
C VAL A 50 6.84 9.82 12.96
N THR A 51 6.54 9.01 13.97
CA THR A 51 6.21 7.59 13.80
C THR A 51 4.95 7.39 12.94
N LEU A 52 3.94 8.23 13.14
CA LEU A 52 2.71 8.20 12.33
C LEU A 52 2.94 8.68 10.90
N PHE A 53 3.77 9.70 10.71
CA PHE A 53 4.15 10.16 9.39
C PHE A 53 4.95 9.10 8.62
N ALA A 54 5.92 8.47 9.28
CA ALA A 54 6.67 7.34 8.73
C ALA A 54 5.74 6.16 8.37
N GLY A 55 4.79 5.81 9.23
CA GLY A 55 3.79 4.76 8.96
C GLY A 55 2.87 5.09 7.78
N GLY A 56 2.38 6.33 7.69
CA GLY A 56 1.55 6.79 6.58
C GLY A 56 2.29 6.79 5.23
N MET A 57 3.55 7.24 5.23
CA MET A 57 4.40 7.18 4.03
C MET A 57 4.75 5.76 3.63
N ALA A 58 5.11 4.89 4.59
CA ALA A 58 5.34 3.47 4.33
C ALA A 58 4.08 2.79 3.74
N GLY A 59 2.89 3.17 4.19
CA GLY A 59 1.62 2.76 3.59
C GLY A 59 1.49 3.19 2.13
N ILE A 60 1.83 4.43 1.78
CA ILE A 60 1.80 4.90 0.37
C ILE A 60 2.76 4.07 -0.50
N PHE A 61 3.98 3.81 -0.03
CA PHE A 61 4.95 2.95 -0.74
C PHE A 61 4.42 1.53 -0.93
N ASN A 62 3.76 0.96 0.08
CA ASN A 62 3.11 -0.34 -0.01
C ASN A 62 2.03 -0.35 -1.11
N TRP A 63 1.15 0.66 -1.14
CA TRP A 63 0.12 0.77 -2.17
C TRP A 63 0.70 0.94 -3.58
N MET A 64 1.85 1.62 -3.75
CA MET A 64 2.49 1.72 -5.07
C MET A 64 2.94 0.37 -5.63
N VAL A 65 3.26 -0.61 -4.78
CA VAL A 65 3.65 -1.97 -5.18
C VAL A 65 2.42 -2.87 -5.35
N ALA A 66 1.36 -2.65 -4.56
CA ALA A 66 0.13 -3.45 -4.60
C ALA A 66 -0.82 -3.11 -5.77
N ILE A 67 -0.83 -1.86 -6.24
CA ILE A 67 -1.75 -1.41 -7.31
C ILE A 67 -1.57 -2.17 -8.65
N PRO A 68 -0.35 -2.38 -9.18
CA PRO A 68 -0.18 -3.06 -10.47
C PRO A 68 -0.74 -4.50 -10.51
N PRO A 69 -0.47 -5.37 -9.51
CA PRO A 69 -1.11 -6.68 -9.40
C PRO A 69 -2.65 -6.62 -9.38
N ASP A 70 -3.23 -5.67 -8.64
CA ASP A 70 -4.69 -5.51 -8.51
C ASP A 70 -5.35 -5.13 -9.83
N VAL A 71 -4.71 -4.25 -10.60
CA VAL A 71 -5.19 -3.85 -11.93
C VAL A 71 -5.15 -5.03 -12.90
N LEU A 72 -4.05 -5.79 -12.92
CA LEU A 72 -3.93 -6.97 -13.78
C LEU A 72 -4.98 -8.04 -13.44
N LYS A 73 -5.23 -8.26 -12.15
CA LYS A 73 -6.26 -9.20 -11.67
C LYS A 73 -7.65 -8.74 -12.08
N SER A 74 -7.98 -7.47 -11.85
CA SER A 74 -9.30 -6.92 -12.19
C SER A 74 -9.58 -7.00 -13.69
N ARG A 75 -8.56 -6.74 -14.53
CA ARG A 75 -8.65 -6.90 -15.99
C ARG A 75 -8.83 -8.35 -16.40
N LEU A 76 -8.15 -9.31 -15.76
CA LEU A 76 -8.30 -10.72 -16.05
C LEU A 76 -9.69 -11.25 -15.65
N GLN A 77 -10.22 -10.81 -14.50
CA GLN A 77 -11.54 -11.24 -13.99
C GLN A 77 -12.72 -10.63 -14.75
N THR A 78 -12.54 -9.45 -15.35
CA THR A 78 -13.57 -8.77 -16.15
C THR A 78 -13.52 -9.16 -17.64
N ALA A 79 -12.52 -9.96 -18.04
CA ALA A 79 -12.35 -10.38 -19.41
C ALA A 79 -13.33 -11.50 -19.78
N PRO A 80 -13.77 -11.56 -21.05
CA PRO A 80 -14.51 -12.70 -21.57
C PRO A 80 -13.70 -14.00 -21.43
N GLU A 81 -14.38 -15.11 -21.17
CA GLU A 81 -13.75 -16.43 -21.11
C GLU A 81 -12.98 -16.72 -22.41
N GLY A 82 -11.74 -17.20 -22.27
CA GLY A 82 -10.87 -17.52 -23.41
C GLY A 82 -10.11 -16.33 -24.02
N LYS A 83 -10.35 -15.07 -23.60
CA LYS A 83 -9.58 -13.92 -24.10
C LYS A 83 -8.10 -13.97 -23.72
N TYR A 84 -7.78 -14.52 -22.54
CA TYR A 84 -6.43 -14.56 -21.96
C TYR A 84 -5.96 -15.99 -21.67
N PRO A 85 -5.58 -16.76 -22.71
CA PRO A 85 -5.20 -18.17 -22.55
C PRO A 85 -3.94 -18.40 -21.71
N ASN A 86 -2.99 -17.45 -21.69
CA ASN A 86 -1.81 -17.49 -20.82
C ASN A 86 -2.00 -16.67 -19.52
N GLY A 87 -3.24 -16.29 -19.19
CA GLY A 87 -3.61 -15.59 -17.96
C GLY A 87 -3.01 -14.18 -17.86
N ILE A 88 -2.47 -13.84 -16.69
CA ILE A 88 -1.97 -12.48 -16.34
C ILE A 88 -0.89 -11.99 -17.31
N ARG A 89 -0.09 -12.88 -17.92
CA ARG A 89 0.97 -12.50 -18.87
C ARG A 89 0.41 -11.88 -20.14
N ASP A 90 -0.71 -12.42 -20.64
CA ASP A 90 -1.37 -11.87 -21.83
C ASP A 90 -2.03 -10.53 -21.50
N VAL A 91 -2.64 -10.42 -20.32
CA VAL A 91 -3.19 -9.14 -19.82
C VAL A 91 -2.09 -8.09 -19.73
N PHE A 92 -0.95 -8.42 -19.12
CA PHE A 92 0.18 -7.50 -18.99
C PHE A 92 0.70 -7.05 -20.35
N ARG A 93 0.89 -7.99 -21.29
CA ARG A 93 1.37 -7.67 -22.64
C ARG A 93 0.37 -6.80 -23.41
N GLU A 94 -0.92 -7.12 -23.38
CA GLU A 94 -1.97 -6.31 -24.02
C GLU A 94 -2.03 -4.92 -23.39
N LEU A 95 -2.03 -4.83 -22.05
CA LEU A 95 -2.12 -3.58 -21.30
C LEU A 95 -0.95 -2.64 -21.62
N ILE A 96 0.29 -3.16 -21.63
CA ILE A 96 1.47 -2.38 -21.99
C ILE A 96 1.46 -1.98 -23.46
N LYS A 97 1.06 -2.87 -24.36
CA LYS A 97 1.07 -2.60 -25.81
C LYS A 97 0.01 -1.59 -26.23
N HIS A 98 -1.17 -1.61 -25.62
CA HIS A 98 -2.31 -0.78 -26.02
C HIS A 98 -2.48 0.49 -25.15
N GLU A 99 -2.23 0.41 -23.85
CA GLU A 99 -2.46 1.51 -22.91
C GLU A 99 -1.17 2.06 -22.26
N GLY A 100 -0.05 1.35 -22.41
CA GLY A 100 1.25 1.72 -21.86
C GLY A 100 1.42 1.44 -20.36
N VAL A 101 2.61 1.74 -19.83
CA VAL A 101 2.99 1.44 -18.42
C VAL A 101 2.11 2.16 -17.40
N ARG A 102 1.59 3.34 -17.74
CA ARG A 102 0.68 4.12 -16.86
C ARG A 102 -0.64 3.39 -16.59
N ALA A 103 -1.03 2.47 -17.46
CA ALA A 103 -2.25 1.70 -17.29
C ALA A 103 -2.19 0.73 -16.11
N LEU A 104 -0.99 0.32 -15.68
CA LEU A 104 -0.80 -0.47 -14.46
C LEU A 104 -1.17 0.29 -13.19
N TYR A 105 -1.21 1.63 -13.25
CA TYR A 105 -1.62 2.50 -12.16
C TYR A 105 -3.00 3.11 -12.39
N LYS A 106 -3.77 2.58 -13.35
CA LYS A 106 -5.13 3.04 -13.66
C LYS A 106 -6.05 2.60 -12.53
N GLY A 107 -6.36 3.52 -11.63
CA GLY A 107 -7.00 3.24 -10.32
C GLY A 107 -6.20 3.76 -9.12
N ALA A 108 -4.95 4.21 -9.33
CA ALA A 108 -4.17 4.87 -8.29
C ALA A 108 -4.84 6.16 -7.80
N ALA A 109 -5.49 6.94 -8.69
CA ALA A 109 -6.18 8.16 -8.32
C ALA A 109 -7.29 7.95 -7.27
N PRO A 110 -8.28 7.04 -7.44
CA PRO A 110 -9.27 6.77 -6.39
C PRO A 110 -8.66 6.14 -5.13
N VAL A 111 -7.62 5.32 -5.26
CA VAL A 111 -6.90 4.76 -4.09
C VAL A 111 -6.21 5.87 -3.29
N MET A 112 -5.53 6.80 -3.95
CA MET A 112 -4.90 7.95 -3.33
C MET A 112 -5.93 8.93 -2.76
N LEU A 113 -7.04 9.15 -3.47
CA LEU A 113 -8.14 9.98 -3.00
C LEU A 113 -8.82 9.39 -1.76
N ARG A 114 -8.84 8.06 -1.60
CA ARG A 114 -9.28 7.37 -0.37
C ARG A 114 -8.20 7.42 0.73
N ALA A 115 -6.94 7.23 0.36
CA ALA A 115 -5.82 7.22 1.30
C ALA A 115 -5.60 8.59 1.93
N PHE A 116 -5.86 9.68 1.20
CA PHE A 116 -5.65 11.04 1.71
C PHE A 116 -6.57 11.40 2.90
N PRO A 117 -7.90 11.24 2.86
CA PRO A 117 -8.78 11.42 4.02
C PRO A 117 -8.49 10.44 5.15
N ALA A 118 -8.17 9.17 4.82
CA ALA A 118 -7.83 8.17 5.84
C ALA A 118 -6.57 8.56 6.62
N ASN A 119 -5.52 9.00 5.91
CA ASN A 119 -4.29 9.49 6.52
C ASN A 119 -4.53 10.82 7.26
N ALA A 120 -5.32 11.74 6.70
CA ALA A 120 -5.69 13.00 7.37
C ALA A 120 -6.46 12.76 8.67
N ALA A 121 -7.42 11.83 8.68
CA ALA A 121 -8.15 11.44 9.89
C ALA A 121 -7.22 10.77 10.92
N CYS A 122 -6.26 9.95 10.47
CA CYS A 122 -5.25 9.37 11.35
C CYS A 122 -4.39 10.44 12.02
N PHE A 123 -3.88 11.42 11.26
CA PHE A 123 -3.12 12.55 11.81
C PHE A 123 -3.97 13.42 12.74
N MET A 124 -5.24 13.66 12.40
CA MET A 124 -6.16 14.46 13.22
C MET A 124 -6.48 13.76 14.55
N GLY A 125 -6.86 12.47 14.51
CA GLY A 125 -7.13 11.67 15.71
C GLY A 125 -5.90 11.60 16.61
N TYR A 126 -4.72 11.45 16.02
CA TYR A 126 -3.47 11.55 16.75
C TYR A 126 -3.25 12.92 17.40
N GLU A 127 -3.45 14.01 16.67
CA GLU A 127 -3.20 15.35 17.21
C GLU A 127 -4.13 15.64 18.41
N VAL A 128 -5.37 15.17 18.33
CA VAL A 128 -6.33 15.22 19.43
C VAL A 128 -5.89 14.36 20.60
N ALA A 129 -5.50 13.10 20.36
CA ALA A 129 -5.02 12.21 21.40
C ALA A 129 -3.78 12.77 22.11
N MET A 130 -2.87 13.38 21.36
CA MET A 130 -1.65 13.95 21.93
C MET A 130 -1.92 15.24 22.71
N LYS A 131 -2.85 16.09 22.25
CA LYS A 131 -3.33 17.24 23.02
C LYS A 131 -4.00 16.80 24.32
N PHE A 132 -4.81 15.74 24.28
CA PHE A 132 -5.46 15.19 25.46
C PHE A 132 -4.45 14.58 26.46
N LEU A 133 -3.46 13.85 25.97
CA LEU A 133 -2.41 13.25 26.81
C LEU A 133 -1.51 14.32 27.44
N ASN A 134 -1.12 15.35 26.68
CA ASN A 134 -0.37 16.49 27.22
C ASN A 134 -1.20 17.30 28.24
N TRP A 135 -2.52 17.34 28.08
CA TRP A 135 -3.41 17.95 29.06
C TRP A 135 -3.53 17.11 30.35
N LEU A 136 -3.59 15.77 30.22
CA LEU A 136 -3.63 14.85 31.36
C LEU A 136 -2.30 14.73 32.11
N ALA A 137 -1.18 14.81 31.41
CA ALA A 137 0.16 14.66 31.96
C ALA A 137 1.12 15.69 31.33
N PRO A 138 1.10 16.95 31.78
CA PRO A 138 1.92 18.02 31.18
C PRO A 138 3.43 17.91 31.40
N ASN A 139 3.93 16.88 32.12
CA ASN A 139 5.34 16.72 32.51
C ASN A 139 5.88 15.28 32.34
N LEU A 140 5.37 14.52 31.36
CA LEU A 140 5.97 13.24 30.93
C LEU A 140 6.75 13.40 29.64
#